data_AF-A0A953NNY0-F1
#
_entry.id   AF-A0A953NNY0-F1
#
_cell.length_a   1.000
_cell.length_b   1.000
_cell.length_c   1.000
_cell.angle_alpha   90.00
_cell.angle_beta   90.00
_cell.angle_gamma   90.00
#
_symmetry.space_group_name_H-M   'P 1'
#
loop_
_entity.id
_entity.type
_entity.pdbx_description
1 polymer ?
#
loop_
_entity_poly.entity_id
_entity_poly.type
_entity_poly.pdbx_seq_one_letter_code
_entity_poly.pdbx_strand_id
1 'polypeptide(L)'
;MKISSTGILVAVVAVVCAASLGLSTPAPARQGTNANKIPDVEQQREMDQQMKQRQLNKDITEQPAQKLDPKEEAGYKAFFETPEQDAAKRIQVGQDFLQKYPASRYAEAVYSGLVRAYYAKQDWPNFFASGDKALALKADDVDILAMVGWVIPHLLDPHDPEASQKLDKAESFEKRALVALVTMPKSVGMTDQQFAQYKTEKSAEAHSGLGLVYFRRSDFEASAKELAQATQAVPNPDPTDLYALGASLYNLKRFSDAAAAFTKCAESPTGLQAVCKQQAEDAKKHAAQSK
;
A
#
# COMPACT_ATOMS: atom_id res chain seq x y z
N MET A 1 19.54 57.42 34.90
CA MET A 1 18.77 57.56 33.65
C MET A 1 19.76 57.58 32.49
N LYS A 2 19.59 56.68 31.48
CA LYS A 2 20.39 56.46 30.23
C LYS A 2 21.87 56.02 30.43
N ILE A 3 22.22 54.75 30.24
CA ILE A 3 22.49 53.92 29.03
C ILE A 3 23.77 54.28 28.26
N SER A 4 24.76 53.40 28.49
CA SER A 4 25.89 52.86 27.73
C SER A 4 26.03 53.14 26.21
N SER A 5 27.28 53.38 25.78
CA SER A 5 27.92 52.66 24.66
C SER A 5 29.40 53.07 24.50
N THR A 6 30.35 52.23 24.92
CA THR A 6 31.72 52.17 24.36
C THR A 6 32.50 50.97 24.92
N GLY A 7 33.26 50.27 24.08
CA GLY A 7 34.19 49.21 24.51
C GLY A 7 34.55 48.26 23.37
N ILE A 8 35.46 48.64 22.46
CA ILE A 8 36.92 48.41 22.49
C ILE A 8 37.31 47.05 21.86
N LEU A 9 38.04 47.16 20.74
CA LEU A 9 38.85 46.11 20.11
C LEU A 9 39.90 45.59 21.10
N VAL A 10 40.04 44.26 21.20
CA VAL A 10 41.25 43.63 21.74
C VAL A 10 41.76 42.63 20.71
N ALA A 11 42.97 42.92 20.24
CA ALA A 11 43.81 42.04 19.45
C ALA A 11 44.25 40.83 20.31
N VAL A 12 44.10 39.62 19.77
CA VAL A 12 44.63 38.41 20.40
C VAL A 12 45.87 37.95 19.65
N VAL A 13 46.93 37.83 20.45
CA VAL A 13 48.28 37.41 20.16
C VAL A 13 48.33 35.96 19.69
N ALA A 14 49.17 35.73 18.68
CA ALA A 14 49.55 34.42 18.19
C ALA A 14 50.36 33.64 19.24
N VAL A 15 49.98 32.38 19.48
CA VAL A 15 50.87 31.36 20.04
C VAL A 15 50.92 30.20 19.05
N VAL A 16 52.11 30.03 18.48
CA VAL A 16 52.49 28.90 17.64
C VAL A 16 52.88 27.75 18.57
N CYS A 17 52.17 26.62 18.47
CA CYS A 17 52.70 25.32 18.87
C CYS A 17 52.49 24.35 17.69
N ALA A 18 53.60 23.98 17.07
CA ALA A 18 53.67 22.92 16.08
C ALA A 18 53.80 21.56 16.80
N ALA A 19 52.94 20.60 16.44
CA ALA A 19 53.22 19.17 16.59
C ALA A 19 52.28 18.34 15.69
N SER A 20 52.85 17.83 14.59
CA SER A 20 52.49 16.61 13.84
C SER A 20 51.00 16.28 13.58
N LEU A 21 50.52 16.66 12.38
CA LEU A 21 49.31 16.09 11.77
C LEU A 21 49.63 14.73 11.12
N GLY A 22 49.15 13.65 11.71
CA GLY A 22 48.84 12.43 10.96
C GLY A 22 47.51 12.63 10.25
N LEU A 23 47.49 12.45 8.93
CA LEU A 23 46.27 12.47 8.11
C LEU A 23 45.38 11.28 8.49
N SER A 24 44.34 11.52 9.28
CA SER A 24 43.16 10.64 9.35
C SER A 24 42.05 11.28 8.52
N THR A 25 41.63 10.56 7.48
CA THR A 25 40.49 10.93 6.64
C THR A 25 39.21 11.02 7.48
N PRO A 26 38.37 12.06 7.35
CA PRO A 26 37.09 12.10 8.05
C PRO A 26 36.16 11.03 7.46
N ALA A 27 35.70 10.12 8.32
CA ALA A 27 34.61 9.21 8.01
C ALA A 27 33.34 10.04 7.68
N PRO A 28 32.51 9.61 6.71
CA PRO A 28 31.26 10.31 6.44
C PRO A 28 30.36 10.23 7.67
N ALA A 29 29.85 11.38 8.08
CA ALA A 29 28.87 11.50 9.15
C ALA A 29 27.68 10.58 8.89
N ARG A 30 27.44 9.61 9.77
CA ARG A 30 26.19 8.85 9.81
C ARG A 30 25.07 9.83 10.13
N GLN A 31 24.25 10.14 9.12
CA GLN A 31 22.93 10.74 9.33
C GLN A 31 22.14 9.86 10.30
N GLY A 32 21.46 10.50 11.25
CA GLY A 32 20.74 9.86 12.33
C GLY A 32 19.74 8.82 11.83
N THR A 33 19.95 7.58 12.28
CA THR A 33 18.99 6.50 12.11
C THR A 33 17.74 6.81 12.92
N ASN A 34 16.63 7.05 12.22
CA ASN A 34 15.31 7.16 12.82
C ASN A 34 14.92 5.78 13.38
N ALA A 35 14.72 5.68 14.70
CA ALA A 35 14.69 4.41 15.45
C ALA A 35 13.39 3.59 15.30
N ASN A 36 12.63 3.78 14.22
CA ASN A 36 11.38 3.06 13.96
C ASN A 36 11.35 2.29 12.62
N LYS A 37 12.48 2.13 11.93
CA LYS A 37 12.56 1.26 10.75
C LYS A 37 12.83 -0.18 11.19
N ILE A 38 11.84 -1.06 11.05
CA ILE A 38 12.07 -2.51 11.06
C ILE A 38 12.71 -2.85 9.71
N PRO A 39 14.00 -3.24 9.66
CA PRO A 39 14.75 -3.36 8.40
C PRO A 39 14.15 -4.39 7.42
N ASP A 40 13.46 -5.40 7.94
CA ASP A 40 12.97 -6.55 7.18
C ASP A 40 11.83 -6.20 6.22
N VAL A 41 10.91 -5.30 6.61
CA VAL A 41 9.69 -5.01 5.82
C VAL A 41 9.99 -4.11 4.62
N GLU A 42 10.86 -3.11 4.79
CA GLU A 42 11.21 -2.17 3.71
C GLU A 42 12.10 -2.87 2.67
N GLN A 43 13.01 -3.74 3.12
CA GLN A 43 13.90 -4.54 2.28
C GLN A 43 13.14 -5.66 1.54
N GLN A 44 12.12 -6.24 2.17
CA GLN A 44 11.19 -7.17 1.51
C GLN A 44 10.35 -6.46 0.44
N ARG A 45 9.81 -5.27 0.73
CA ARG A 45 9.06 -4.45 -0.25
C ARG A 45 9.91 -4.05 -1.45
N GLU A 46 11.17 -3.67 -1.22
CA GLU A 46 12.12 -3.35 -2.28
C GLU A 46 12.47 -4.59 -3.12
N MET A 47 12.65 -5.76 -2.49
CA MET A 47 12.83 -7.02 -3.22
C MET A 47 11.59 -7.40 -4.03
N ASP A 48 10.39 -7.30 -3.46
CA ASP A 48 9.13 -7.59 -4.15
C ASP A 48 8.92 -6.65 -5.34
N GLN A 49 9.33 -5.38 -5.23
CA GLN A 49 9.35 -4.44 -6.35
C GLN A 49 10.34 -4.85 -7.44
N GLN A 50 11.59 -5.17 -7.07
CA GLN A 50 12.59 -5.63 -8.03
C GLN A 50 12.16 -6.92 -8.73
N MET A 51 11.46 -7.80 -8.02
CA MET A 51 10.98 -9.08 -8.52
C MET A 51 9.76 -8.93 -9.41
N LYS A 52 8.82 -8.05 -9.03
CA LYS A 52 7.71 -7.66 -9.88
C LYS A 52 8.20 -7.05 -11.18
N GLN A 53 9.24 -6.23 -11.12
CA GLN A 53 9.88 -5.64 -12.30
C GLN A 53 10.61 -6.68 -13.18
N ARG A 54 11.22 -7.70 -12.58
CA ARG A 54 11.80 -8.84 -13.32
C ARG A 54 10.75 -9.73 -13.96
N GLN A 55 9.62 -9.94 -13.31
CA GLN A 55 8.52 -10.73 -13.86
C GLN A 55 7.83 -10.03 -15.02
N LEU A 56 7.62 -8.71 -14.88
CA LEU A 56 7.14 -7.84 -15.94
C LEU A 56 8.02 -7.97 -17.20
N ASN A 57 9.35 -7.92 -17.01
CA ASN A 57 10.31 -8.14 -18.11
C ASN A 57 10.20 -9.51 -18.78
N LYS A 58 9.67 -10.54 -18.09
CA LYS A 58 9.47 -11.89 -18.65
C LYS A 58 8.12 -12.06 -19.36
N ASP A 59 7.02 -11.53 -18.83
CA ASP A 59 5.71 -11.54 -19.50
C ASP A 59 5.81 -10.86 -20.88
N ILE A 60 6.69 -9.87 -20.97
CA ILE A 60 7.05 -9.14 -22.18
C ILE A 60 7.83 -9.99 -23.22
N THR A 61 8.53 -11.04 -22.80
CA THR A 61 9.20 -12.01 -23.70
C THR A 61 8.25 -13.07 -24.28
N GLU A 62 7.07 -13.27 -23.70
CA GLU A 62 6.12 -14.31 -24.13
C GLU A 62 5.05 -13.78 -25.11
N GLN A 63 4.96 -12.46 -25.33
CA GLN A 63 4.13 -11.85 -26.38
C GLN A 63 4.81 -11.89 -27.76
N PRO A 64 4.04 -12.02 -28.87
CA PRO A 64 4.60 -12.17 -30.21
C PRO A 64 5.61 -11.07 -30.53
N ALA A 65 6.74 -11.47 -31.10
CA ALA A 65 7.96 -10.70 -31.29
C ALA A 65 7.76 -9.47 -32.21
N GLN A 66 7.11 -8.43 -31.69
CA GLN A 66 7.28 -7.08 -32.22
C GLN A 66 8.75 -6.68 -32.00
N LYS A 67 9.34 -6.10 -33.04
CA LYS A 67 10.74 -5.67 -33.04
C LYS A 67 10.90 -4.62 -31.93
N LEU A 68 11.67 -4.98 -30.91
CA LEU A 68 11.99 -4.13 -29.77
C LEU A 68 12.59 -2.80 -30.23
N ASP A 69 11.88 -1.68 -30.01
CA ASP A 69 12.47 -0.34 -30.16
C ASP A 69 13.33 -0.06 -28.90
N PRO A 70 14.66 0.12 -29.04
CA PRO A 70 15.51 0.44 -27.90
C PRO A 70 15.08 1.69 -27.13
N LYS A 71 14.42 2.66 -27.81
CA LYS A 71 13.88 3.87 -27.16
C LYS A 71 12.61 3.60 -26.38
N GLU A 72 11.84 2.58 -26.76
CA GLU A 72 10.69 2.11 -26.00
C GLU A 72 11.18 1.40 -24.74
N GLU A 73 12.11 0.46 -24.87
CA GLU A 73 12.68 -0.25 -23.72
C GLU A 73 13.34 0.71 -22.71
N ALA A 74 14.08 1.73 -23.20
CA ALA A 74 14.65 2.76 -22.35
C ALA A 74 13.60 3.60 -21.63
N GLY A 75 12.49 3.94 -22.29
CA GLY A 75 11.38 4.69 -21.68
C GLY A 75 10.68 3.87 -20.58
N TYR A 76 10.46 2.59 -20.84
CA TYR A 76 9.90 1.67 -19.85
C TYR A 76 10.84 1.49 -18.65
N LYS A 77 12.14 1.31 -18.87
CA LYS A 77 13.14 1.23 -17.79
C LYS A 77 13.15 2.52 -16.95
N ALA A 78 13.19 3.68 -17.60
CA ALA A 78 13.17 4.97 -16.92
C ALA A 78 11.93 5.16 -16.02
N PHE A 79 10.77 4.68 -16.45
CA PHE A 79 9.55 4.73 -15.63
C PHE A 79 9.71 3.96 -14.31
N PHE A 80 10.24 2.73 -14.37
CA PHE A 80 10.39 1.91 -13.16
C PHE A 80 11.64 2.21 -12.34
N GLU A 81 12.68 2.79 -12.94
CA GLU A 81 13.84 3.33 -12.22
C GLU A 81 13.52 4.66 -11.51
N THR A 82 12.43 5.34 -11.90
CA THR A 82 11.95 6.52 -11.18
C THR A 82 11.47 6.11 -9.78
N PRO A 83 12.04 6.67 -8.69
CA PRO A 83 11.70 6.24 -7.33
C PRO A 83 10.20 6.40 -7.03
N GLU A 84 9.61 5.44 -6.28
CA GLU A 84 8.17 5.50 -5.93
C GLU A 84 7.80 6.74 -5.11
N GLN A 85 8.75 7.29 -4.36
CA GLN A 85 8.54 8.51 -3.57
C GLN A 85 8.36 9.75 -4.46
N ASP A 86 8.88 9.71 -5.69
CA ASP A 86 8.67 10.75 -6.70
C ASP A 86 7.49 10.39 -7.61
N ALA A 87 6.30 10.27 -6.99
CA ALA A 87 5.08 9.92 -7.70
C ALA A 87 4.76 10.91 -8.83
N ALA A 88 5.10 12.20 -8.68
CA ALA A 88 4.90 13.21 -9.72
C ALA A 88 5.76 12.93 -10.96
N LYS A 89 7.05 12.64 -10.78
CA LYS A 89 7.93 12.29 -11.90
C LYS A 89 7.52 10.95 -12.52
N ARG A 90 7.13 9.98 -11.70
CA ARG A 90 6.71 8.66 -12.17
C ARG A 90 5.45 8.75 -13.01
N ILE A 91 4.48 9.57 -12.60
CA ILE A 91 3.29 9.89 -13.41
C ILE A 91 3.68 10.52 -14.73
N GLN A 92 4.53 11.54 -14.73
CA GLN A 92 4.98 12.21 -15.94
C GLN A 92 5.63 11.23 -16.94
N VAL A 93 6.63 10.47 -16.50
CA VAL A 93 7.37 9.54 -17.37
C VAL A 93 6.46 8.42 -17.89
N GLY A 94 5.52 7.92 -17.06
CA GLY A 94 4.57 6.90 -17.48
C GLY A 94 3.56 7.41 -18.51
N GLN A 95 3.04 8.63 -18.34
CA GLN A 95 2.15 9.27 -19.31
C GLN A 95 2.87 9.55 -20.64
N ASP A 96 4.09 10.11 -20.58
CA ASP A 96 4.91 10.38 -21.75
C ASP A 96 5.19 9.08 -22.55
N PHE A 97 5.47 7.99 -21.83
CA PHE A 97 5.65 6.66 -22.42
C PHE A 97 4.41 6.20 -23.17
N LEU A 98 3.23 6.24 -22.53
CA LEU A 98 1.98 5.77 -23.10
C LEU A 98 1.50 6.64 -24.27
N GLN A 99 1.77 7.95 -24.23
CA GLN A 99 1.47 8.86 -25.33
C GLN A 99 2.35 8.54 -26.55
N LYS A 100 3.63 8.25 -26.32
CA LYS A 100 4.60 7.98 -27.38
C LYS A 100 4.48 6.57 -27.96
N TYR A 101 4.14 5.59 -27.12
CA TYR A 101 4.03 4.17 -27.48
C TYR A 101 2.66 3.60 -27.08
N PRO A 102 1.54 4.06 -27.68
CA PRO A 102 0.19 3.67 -27.25
C PRO A 102 -0.15 2.19 -27.49
N ALA A 103 0.56 1.53 -28.41
CA ALA A 103 0.43 0.10 -28.70
C ALA A 103 1.54 -0.74 -28.04
N SER A 104 2.26 -0.18 -27.07
CA SER A 104 3.38 -0.84 -26.41
C SER A 104 2.95 -2.12 -25.71
N ARG A 105 3.77 -3.17 -25.84
CA ARG A 105 3.67 -4.38 -25.01
C ARG A 105 3.91 -4.13 -23.51
N TYR A 106 4.55 -3.01 -23.18
CA TYR A 106 4.76 -2.54 -21.80
C TYR A 106 3.59 -1.70 -21.27
N ALA A 107 2.54 -1.46 -22.06
CA ALA A 107 1.47 -0.55 -21.67
C ALA A 107 0.75 -0.99 -20.39
N GLU A 108 0.46 -2.28 -20.24
CA GLU A 108 -0.16 -2.84 -19.04
C GLU A 108 0.68 -2.54 -17.80
N ALA A 109 1.96 -2.91 -17.85
CA ALA A 109 2.93 -2.66 -16.81
C ALA A 109 3.00 -1.19 -16.37
N VAL A 110 3.02 -0.29 -17.34
CA VAL A 110 3.06 1.16 -17.08
C VAL A 110 1.74 1.64 -16.46
N TYR A 111 0.58 1.20 -16.97
CA TYR A 111 -0.70 1.49 -16.32
C TYR A 111 -0.75 0.98 -14.89
N SER A 112 -0.32 -0.27 -14.64
CA SER A 112 -0.25 -0.87 -13.31
C SER A 112 0.66 -0.09 -12.36
N GLY A 113 1.81 0.39 -12.83
CA GLY A 113 2.67 1.29 -12.06
C GLY A 113 2.04 2.66 -11.81
N LEU A 114 1.29 3.20 -12.77
CA LEU A 114 0.56 4.46 -12.63
C LEU A 114 -0.55 4.37 -11.59
N VAL A 115 -1.25 3.23 -11.46
CA VAL A 115 -2.24 3.04 -10.40
C VAL A 115 -1.60 3.30 -9.03
N ARG A 116 -0.41 2.76 -8.76
CA ARG A 116 0.32 3.00 -7.50
C ARG A 116 0.73 4.46 -7.32
N ALA A 117 1.19 5.10 -8.39
CA ALA A 117 1.60 6.50 -8.34
C ALA A 117 0.41 7.44 -8.07
N TYR A 118 -0.75 7.20 -8.71
CA TYR A 118 -1.98 7.95 -8.44
C TYR A 118 -2.55 7.67 -7.06
N TYR A 119 -2.45 6.43 -6.57
CA TYR A 119 -2.80 6.09 -5.18
C TYR A 119 -2.00 6.93 -4.18
N ALA A 120 -0.68 7.02 -4.36
CA ALA A 120 0.20 7.82 -3.51
C ALA A 120 -0.14 9.33 -3.54
N LYS A 121 -0.70 9.81 -4.66
CA LYS A 121 -1.18 11.19 -4.82
C LYS A 121 -2.64 11.38 -4.40
N GLN A 122 -3.35 10.31 -4.06
CA GLN A 122 -4.79 10.29 -3.82
C GLN A 122 -5.60 10.87 -5.01
N ASP A 123 -5.08 10.70 -6.22
CA ASP A 123 -5.75 11.10 -7.47
C ASP A 123 -6.68 9.97 -7.91
N TRP A 124 -7.86 9.92 -7.29
CA TRP A 124 -8.83 8.84 -7.49
C TRP A 124 -9.35 8.71 -8.92
N PRO A 125 -9.67 9.81 -9.66
CA PRO A 125 -10.07 9.71 -11.06
C PRO A 125 -9.03 8.99 -11.92
N ASN A 126 -7.75 9.38 -11.82
CA ASN A 126 -6.69 8.77 -12.61
C ASN A 126 -6.28 7.38 -12.10
N PHE A 127 -6.40 7.12 -10.79
CA PHE A 127 -6.23 5.80 -10.19
C PHE A 127 -7.19 4.79 -10.83
N PHE A 128 -8.50 5.08 -10.82
CA PHE A 128 -9.51 4.18 -11.39
C PHE A 128 -9.36 4.04 -12.90
N ALA A 129 -9.14 5.15 -13.62
CA ALA A 129 -8.96 5.11 -15.07
C ALA A 129 -7.72 4.29 -15.49
N SER A 130 -6.63 4.37 -14.73
CA SER A 130 -5.42 3.57 -15.01
C SER A 130 -5.62 2.10 -14.66
N GLY A 131 -6.35 1.80 -13.58
CA GLY A 131 -6.73 0.43 -13.21
C GLY A 131 -7.58 -0.23 -14.28
N ASP A 132 -8.58 0.47 -14.80
CA ASP A 132 -9.44 -0.04 -15.88
C ASP A 132 -8.64 -0.32 -17.16
N LYS A 133 -7.67 0.54 -17.50
CA LYS A 133 -6.78 0.32 -18.65
C LYS A 133 -5.81 -0.84 -18.45
N ALA A 134 -5.26 -1.02 -17.25
CA ALA A 134 -4.42 -2.17 -16.92
C ALA A 134 -5.22 -3.48 -17.04
N LEU A 135 -6.42 -3.54 -16.45
CA LEU A 135 -7.28 -4.72 -16.49
C LEU A 135 -7.85 -5.01 -17.89
N ALA A 136 -8.00 -4.01 -18.75
CA ALA A 136 -8.34 -4.22 -20.15
C ALA A 136 -7.22 -4.94 -20.94
N LEU A 137 -5.95 -4.75 -20.54
CA LEU A 137 -4.79 -5.38 -21.17
C LEU A 137 -4.43 -6.73 -20.53
N LYS A 138 -4.65 -6.86 -19.21
CA LYS A 138 -4.45 -8.09 -18.44
C LYS A 138 -5.58 -8.22 -17.42
N ALA A 139 -6.61 -8.97 -17.81
CA ALA A 139 -7.83 -9.11 -17.03
C ALA A 139 -7.55 -9.59 -15.60
N ASP A 140 -6.67 -10.57 -15.43
CA ASP A 140 -6.45 -11.26 -14.15
C ASP A 140 -5.19 -10.78 -13.43
N ASP A 141 -4.83 -9.49 -13.57
CA ASP A 141 -3.77 -8.91 -12.76
C ASP A 141 -4.21 -8.79 -11.29
N VAL A 142 -3.74 -9.73 -10.47
CA VAL A 142 -4.09 -9.85 -9.05
C VAL A 142 -3.82 -8.56 -8.28
N ASP A 143 -2.72 -7.88 -8.56
CA ASP A 143 -2.34 -6.67 -7.83
C ASP A 143 -3.32 -5.52 -8.10
N ILE A 144 -3.76 -5.37 -9.35
CA ILE A 144 -4.70 -4.31 -9.72
C ILE A 144 -6.12 -4.66 -9.28
N LEU A 145 -6.54 -5.92 -9.44
CA LEU A 145 -7.85 -6.38 -8.95
C LEU A 145 -8.00 -6.14 -7.45
N ALA A 146 -7.03 -6.60 -6.64
CA ALA A 146 -7.05 -6.44 -5.19
C ALA A 146 -6.99 -4.97 -4.78
N MET A 147 -6.05 -4.19 -5.31
CA MET A 147 -5.88 -2.81 -4.87
C MET A 147 -7.08 -1.93 -5.27
N VAL A 148 -7.60 -2.06 -6.50
CA VAL A 148 -8.74 -1.26 -6.94
C VAL A 148 -10.03 -1.69 -6.22
N GLY A 149 -10.24 -3.00 -6.06
CA GLY A 149 -11.35 -3.56 -5.29
C GLY A 149 -11.38 -3.03 -3.86
N TRP A 150 -10.20 -2.99 -3.22
CA TRP A 150 -10.04 -2.58 -1.82
C TRP A 150 -10.26 -1.08 -1.63
N VAL A 151 -9.80 -0.23 -2.56
CA VAL A 151 -9.95 1.23 -2.47
C VAL A 151 -11.41 1.68 -2.55
N ILE A 152 -12.24 1.01 -3.35
CA ILE A 152 -13.64 1.41 -3.55
C ILE A 152 -14.44 1.52 -2.25
N PRO A 153 -14.58 0.47 -1.41
CA PRO A 153 -15.36 0.55 -0.18
C PRO A 153 -14.74 1.50 0.86
N HIS A 154 -13.43 1.75 0.81
CA HIS A 154 -12.75 2.71 1.68
C HIS A 154 -13.13 4.16 1.38
N LEU A 155 -13.30 4.50 0.11
CA LEU A 155 -13.61 5.85 -0.35
C LEU A 155 -15.11 6.10 -0.59
N LEU A 156 -15.94 5.06 -0.48
CA LEU A 156 -17.35 5.13 -0.82
C LEU A 156 -18.09 6.16 0.06
N ASP A 157 -18.68 7.16 -0.59
CA ASP A 157 -19.68 8.01 0.03
C ASP A 157 -21.01 7.25 0.10
N PRO A 158 -21.62 7.05 1.28
CA PRO A 158 -22.91 6.36 1.41
C PRO A 158 -24.08 7.09 0.72
N HIS A 159 -23.91 8.36 0.34
CA HIS A 159 -24.90 9.14 -0.39
C HIS A 159 -24.67 9.16 -1.91
N ASP A 160 -23.64 8.48 -2.40
CA ASP A 160 -23.35 8.36 -3.82
C ASP A 160 -24.46 7.56 -4.54
N PRO A 161 -25.13 8.13 -5.57
CA PRO A 161 -26.18 7.41 -6.32
C PRO A 161 -25.65 6.17 -7.05
N GLU A 162 -24.34 6.08 -7.30
CA GLU A 162 -23.68 4.93 -7.92
C GLU A 162 -23.07 3.97 -6.90
N ALA A 163 -23.32 4.16 -5.60
CA ALA A 163 -22.67 3.38 -4.53
C ALA A 163 -22.82 1.87 -4.72
N SER A 164 -24.03 1.40 -5.07
CA SER A 164 -24.27 -0.03 -5.31
C SER A 164 -23.42 -0.57 -6.46
N GLN A 165 -23.35 0.17 -7.58
CA GLN A 165 -22.58 -0.27 -8.75
C GLN A 165 -21.08 -0.30 -8.47
N LYS A 166 -20.59 0.67 -7.69
CA LYS A 166 -19.19 0.69 -7.22
C LYS A 166 -18.89 -0.51 -6.33
N LEU A 167 -19.78 -0.84 -5.41
CA LEU A 167 -19.66 -2.04 -4.57
C LEU A 167 -19.73 -3.34 -5.38
N ASP A 168 -20.57 -3.42 -6.41
CA ASP A 168 -20.64 -4.58 -7.32
C ASP A 168 -19.32 -4.76 -8.08
N LYS A 169 -18.72 -3.65 -8.56
CA LYS A 169 -17.41 -3.65 -9.20
C LYS A 169 -16.32 -4.13 -8.24
N ALA A 170 -16.30 -3.60 -7.02
CA ALA A 170 -15.34 -4.00 -5.99
C ALA A 170 -15.45 -5.50 -5.68
N GLU A 171 -16.66 -6.00 -5.41
CA GLU A 171 -16.91 -7.42 -5.14
C GLU A 171 -16.43 -8.32 -6.29
N SER A 172 -16.72 -7.91 -7.54
CA SER A 172 -16.27 -8.64 -8.73
C SER A 172 -14.75 -8.69 -8.80
N PHE A 173 -14.07 -7.58 -8.55
CA PHE A 173 -12.61 -7.51 -8.59
C PHE A 173 -11.97 -8.40 -7.53
N GLU A 174 -12.47 -8.35 -6.28
CA GLU A 174 -11.88 -9.16 -5.21
C GLU A 174 -12.12 -10.66 -5.40
N LYS A 175 -13.31 -11.06 -5.84
CA LYS A 175 -13.57 -12.47 -6.19
C LYS A 175 -12.65 -12.95 -7.29
N ARG A 176 -12.39 -12.11 -8.30
CA ARG A 176 -11.47 -12.44 -9.39
C ARG A 176 -10.02 -12.49 -8.91
N ALA A 177 -9.60 -11.61 -8.00
CA ALA A 177 -8.28 -11.65 -7.39
C ALA A 177 -8.04 -12.98 -6.66
N LEU A 178 -9.00 -13.43 -5.84
CA LEU A 178 -8.92 -14.72 -5.14
C LEU A 178 -8.83 -15.91 -6.10
N VAL A 179 -9.61 -15.92 -7.18
CA VAL A 179 -9.53 -16.97 -8.21
C VAL A 179 -8.17 -16.95 -8.91
N ALA A 180 -7.73 -15.79 -9.37
CA ALA A 180 -6.46 -15.63 -10.07
C ALA A 180 -5.25 -16.01 -9.21
N LEU A 181 -5.31 -15.73 -7.90
CA LEU A 181 -4.27 -16.12 -6.93
C LEU A 181 -4.06 -17.64 -6.86
N VAL A 182 -5.11 -18.45 -7.08
CA VAL A 182 -4.98 -19.92 -7.05
C VAL A 182 -4.10 -20.40 -8.20
N THR A 183 -4.29 -19.85 -9.39
CA THR A 183 -3.63 -20.30 -10.63
C THR A 183 -2.39 -19.52 -11.01
N MET A 184 -2.12 -18.39 -10.32
CA MET A 184 -0.98 -17.52 -10.62
C MET A 184 0.34 -18.29 -10.57
N PRO A 185 1.21 -18.18 -11.60
CA PRO A 185 2.54 -18.78 -11.55
C PRO A 185 3.46 -18.00 -10.62
N LYS A 186 4.37 -18.72 -9.94
CA LYS A 186 5.45 -18.10 -9.19
C LYS A 186 6.37 -17.30 -10.10
N SER A 187 6.66 -16.07 -9.71
CA SER A 187 7.57 -15.16 -10.41
C SER A 187 8.99 -15.72 -10.45
N VAL A 188 9.72 -15.48 -11.55
CA VAL A 188 11.14 -15.85 -11.65
C VAL A 188 11.96 -15.04 -10.64
N GLY A 189 12.77 -15.74 -9.85
CA GLY A 189 13.55 -15.16 -8.75
C GLY A 189 12.86 -15.25 -7.38
N MET A 190 11.57 -15.60 -7.33
CA MET A 190 10.82 -15.77 -6.09
C MET A 190 11.09 -17.11 -5.44
N THR A 191 11.48 -17.06 -4.16
CA THR A 191 11.49 -18.26 -3.31
C THR A 191 10.06 -18.74 -3.07
N ASP A 192 9.89 -20.02 -2.71
CA ASP A 192 8.55 -20.53 -2.37
C ASP A 192 7.96 -19.83 -1.15
N GLN A 193 8.79 -19.44 -0.18
CA GLN A 193 8.36 -18.69 0.98
C GLN A 193 7.84 -17.30 0.60
N GLN A 194 8.58 -16.55 -0.23
CA GLN A 194 8.13 -15.25 -0.71
C GLN A 194 6.82 -15.39 -1.48
N PHE A 195 6.71 -16.40 -2.34
CA PHE A 195 5.51 -16.62 -3.13
C PHE A 195 4.29 -16.96 -2.26
N ALA A 196 4.48 -17.83 -1.27
CA ALA A 196 3.44 -18.16 -0.30
C ALA A 196 3.03 -16.91 0.50
N GLN A 197 3.99 -16.10 0.94
CA GLN A 197 3.72 -14.85 1.65
C GLN A 197 2.93 -13.86 0.79
N TYR A 198 3.35 -13.63 -0.46
CA TYR A 198 2.63 -12.78 -1.41
C TYR A 198 1.17 -13.25 -1.59
N LYS A 199 0.96 -14.56 -1.76
CA LYS A 199 -0.40 -15.11 -1.90
C LYS A 199 -1.23 -14.89 -0.64
N THR A 200 -0.64 -15.09 0.55
CA THR A 200 -1.32 -14.82 1.83
C THR A 200 -1.70 -13.34 1.97
N GLU A 201 -0.78 -12.43 1.68
CA GLU A 201 -1.00 -10.99 1.77
C GLU A 201 -2.09 -10.52 0.79
N LYS A 202 -2.03 -10.97 -0.47
CA LYS A 202 -3.05 -10.63 -1.47
C LYS A 202 -4.39 -11.29 -1.24
N SER A 203 -4.42 -12.50 -0.68
CA SER A 203 -5.66 -13.12 -0.24
C SER A 203 -6.29 -12.33 0.91
N ALA A 204 -5.49 -11.89 1.89
CA ALA A 204 -5.96 -11.08 3.00
C ALA A 204 -6.51 -9.72 2.54
N GLU A 205 -5.81 -9.05 1.62
CA GLU A 205 -6.26 -7.79 0.98
C GLU A 205 -7.61 -8.00 0.26
N ALA A 206 -7.77 -9.08 -0.49
CA ALA A 206 -9.02 -9.34 -1.20
C ALA A 206 -10.19 -9.68 -0.27
N HIS A 207 -9.93 -10.45 0.81
CA HIS A 207 -10.92 -10.69 1.85
C HIS A 207 -11.28 -9.42 2.63
N SER A 208 -10.33 -8.50 2.83
CA SER A 208 -10.57 -7.17 3.40
C SER A 208 -11.55 -6.38 2.52
N GLY A 209 -11.26 -6.27 1.23
CA GLY A 209 -12.14 -5.59 0.26
C GLY A 209 -13.55 -6.17 0.24
N LEU A 210 -13.70 -7.50 0.16
CA LEU A 210 -15.02 -8.17 0.23
C LEU A 210 -15.75 -7.91 1.54
N GLY A 211 -15.04 -8.03 2.66
CA GLY A 211 -15.60 -7.79 3.98
C GLY A 211 -16.16 -6.38 4.11
N LEU A 212 -15.42 -5.38 3.64
CA LEU A 212 -15.87 -3.99 3.66
C LEU A 212 -17.01 -3.72 2.67
N VAL A 213 -17.02 -4.38 1.51
CA VAL A 213 -18.17 -4.33 0.59
C VAL A 213 -19.44 -4.80 1.30
N TYR A 214 -19.40 -5.96 1.93
CA TYR A 214 -20.55 -6.51 2.66
C TYR A 214 -20.93 -5.66 3.87
N PHE A 215 -19.95 -5.11 4.57
CA PHE A 215 -20.19 -4.17 5.67
C PHE A 215 -20.94 -2.92 5.20
N ARG A 216 -20.54 -2.31 4.06
CA ARG A 216 -21.24 -1.16 3.47
C ARG A 216 -22.66 -1.50 3.04
N ARG A 217 -22.93 -2.75 2.66
CA ARG A 217 -24.28 -3.26 2.37
C ARG A 217 -25.07 -3.70 3.60
N SER A 218 -24.50 -3.56 4.80
CA SER A 218 -25.08 -4.08 6.05
C SER A 218 -25.31 -5.60 6.07
N ASP A 219 -24.65 -6.35 5.19
CA ASP A 219 -24.60 -7.81 5.26
C ASP A 219 -23.52 -8.22 6.27
N PHE A 220 -23.90 -8.13 7.54
CA PHE A 220 -22.95 -8.31 8.65
C PHE A 220 -22.45 -9.75 8.78
N GLU A 221 -23.21 -10.75 8.35
CA GLU A 221 -22.79 -12.16 8.37
C GLU A 221 -21.68 -12.39 7.34
N ALA A 222 -21.89 -11.97 6.09
CA ALA A 222 -20.88 -12.08 5.04
C ALA A 222 -19.65 -11.21 5.37
N SER A 223 -19.86 -10.00 5.86
CA SER A 223 -18.79 -9.10 6.32
C SER A 223 -17.91 -9.76 7.38
N ALA A 224 -18.50 -10.27 8.46
CA ALA A 224 -17.76 -10.88 9.56
C ALA A 224 -16.95 -12.10 9.09
N LYS A 225 -17.49 -12.90 8.16
CA LYS A 225 -16.81 -14.05 7.59
C LYS A 225 -15.57 -13.66 6.77
N GLU A 226 -15.67 -12.67 5.91
CA GLU A 226 -14.55 -12.25 5.06
C GLU A 226 -13.50 -11.48 5.88
N LEU A 227 -13.91 -10.56 6.75
CA LEU A 227 -12.97 -9.82 7.61
C LEU A 227 -12.25 -10.72 8.62
N ALA A 228 -12.88 -11.81 9.08
CA ALA A 228 -12.18 -12.81 9.89
C ALA A 228 -11.02 -13.47 9.12
N GLN A 229 -11.23 -13.82 7.84
CA GLN A 229 -10.17 -14.38 7.00
C GLN A 229 -9.04 -13.35 6.79
N ALA A 230 -9.39 -12.10 6.48
CA ALA A 230 -8.41 -11.02 6.31
C ALA A 230 -7.56 -10.79 7.57
N THR A 231 -8.20 -10.69 8.74
CA THR A 231 -7.54 -10.25 9.98
C THR A 231 -6.76 -11.35 10.72
N GLN A 232 -7.00 -12.62 10.37
CA GLN A 232 -6.27 -13.78 10.91
C GLN A 232 -5.08 -14.20 10.05
N ALA A 233 -5.10 -13.87 8.75
CA ALA A 233 -4.06 -14.27 7.79
C ALA A 233 -2.74 -13.49 7.94
N VAL A 234 -2.79 -12.29 8.53
CA VAL A 234 -1.63 -11.39 8.64
C VAL A 234 -1.32 -11.02 10.09
N PRO A 235 -0.04 -10.81 10.45
CA PRO A 235 0.35 -10.48 11.82
C PRO A 235 -0.16 -9.11 12.26
N ASN A 236 -0.22 -8.14 11.33
CA ASN A 236 -0.62 -6.76 11.57
C ASN A 236 -1.82 -6.41 10.67
N PRO A 237 -3.05 -6.80 11.05
CA PRO A 237 -4.24 -6.54 10.23
C PRO A 237 -4.61 -5.05 10.20
N ASP A 238 -5.35 -4.64 9.16
CA ASP A 238 -5.84 -3.27 9.03
C ASP A 238 -6.80 -2.92 10.18
N PRO A 239 -6.59 -1.80 10.90
CA PRO A 239 -7.52 -1.35 11.95
C PRO A 239 -8.95 -1.11 11.45
N THR A 240 -9.12 -0.73 10.18
CA THR A 240 -10.42 -0.58 9.51
C THR A 240 -11.15 -1.90 9.40
N ASP A 241 -10.44 -2.98 9.04
CA ASP A 241 -11.00 -4.34 8.99
C ASP A 241 -11.41 -4.81 10.39
N LEU A 242 -10.58 -4.59 11.40
CA LEU A 242 -10.88 -4.96 12.78
C LEU A 242 -12.08 -4.18 13.33
N TYR A 243 -12.18 -2.88 13.01
CA TYR A 243 -13.33 -2.07 13.37
C TYR A 243 -14.61 -2.57 12.69
N ALA A 244 -14.57 -2.78 11.37
CA ALA A 244 -15.72 -3.28 10.62
C ALA A 244 -16.14 -4.69 11.04
N LEU A 245 -15.18 -5.55 11.40
CA LEU A 245 -15.44 -6.88 11.96
C LEU A 245 -16.15 -6.76 13.31
N GLY A 246 -15.62 -5.94 14.21
CA GLY A 246 -16.25 -5.67 15.51
C GLY A 246 -17.67 -5.14 15.36
N ALA A 247 -17.88 -4.17 14.46
CA ALA A 247 -19.20 -3.60 14.20
C ALA A 247 -20.17 -4.62 13.59
N SER A 248 -19.69 -5.46 12.67
CA SER A 248 -20.50 -6.55 12.09
C SER A 248 -20.93 -7.54 13.16
N LEU A 249 -19.98 -8.02 13.98
CA LEU A 249 -20.25 -8.94 15.09
C LEU A 249 -21.19 -8.34 16.12
N TYR A 250 -21.07 -7.05 16.40
CA TYR A 250 -21.95 -6.33 17.32
C TYR A 250 -23.39 -6.30 16.79
N ASN A 251 -23.59 -5.99 15.50
CA ASN A 251 -24.91 -6.02 14.87
C ASN A 251 -25.54 -7.42 14.86
N LEU A 252 -24.70 -8.47 14.78
CA LEU A 252 -25.11 -9.87 14.92
C LEU A 252 -25.33 -10.30 16.38
N LYS A 253 -25.24 -9.38 17.35
CA LYS A 253 -25.35 -9.63 18.80
C LYS A 253 -24.29 -10.59 19.35
N ARG A 254 -23.20 -10.81 18.61
CA ARG A 254 -22.02 -11.59 19.03
C ARG A 254 -21.09 -10.69 19.84
N PHE A 255 -21.60 -10.17 20.95
CA PHE A 255 -20.96 -9.06 21.69
C PHE A 255 -19.57 -9.41 22.26
N SER A 256 -19.34 -10.67 22.66
CA SER A 256 -18.02 -11.11 23.13
C SER A 256 -16.98 -11.07 22.02
N ASP A 257 -17.33 -11.55 20.82
CA ASP A 257 -16.43 -11.54 19.66
C ASP A 257 -16.20 -10.11 19.17
N ALA A 258 -17.26 -9.29 19.16
CA ALA A 258 -17.17 -7.87 18.83
C ALA A 258 -16.19 -7.13 19.75
N ALA A 259 -16.27 -7.36 21.07
CA ALA A 259 -15.36 -6.78 22.05
C ALA A 259 -13.90 -7.16 21.78
N ALA A 260 -13.64 -8.42 21.38
CA ALA A 260 -12.30 -8.88 21.04
C ALA A 260 -11.76 -8.17 19.78
N ALA A 261 -12.56 -8.08 18.71
CA ALA A 261 -12.17 -7.39 17.49
C ALA A 261 -11.90 -5.89 17.71
N PHE A 262 -12.77 -5.20 18.45
CA PHE A 262 -12.55 -3.79 18.80
C PHE A 262 -11.34 -3.59 19.72
N THR A 263 -11.07 -4.51 20.63
CA THR A 263 -9.86 -4.45 21.48
C THR A 263 -8.60 -4.53 20.62
N LYS A 264 -8.54 -5.47 19.67
CA LYS A 264 -7.41 -5.58 18.73
C LYS A 264 -7.30 -4.32 17.84
N CYS A 265 -8.42 -3.76 17.39
CA CYS A 265 -8.41 -2.48 16.66
C CYS A 265 -7.75 -1.35 17.49
N ALA A 266 -8.07 -1.28 18.78
CA ALA A 266 -7.56 -0.25 19.68
C ALA A 266 -6.05 -0.34 19.97
N GLU A 267 -5.40 -1.46 19.65
CA GLU A 267 -3.94 -1.60 19.79
C GLU A 267 -3.18 -0.75 18.76
N SER A 268 -3.82 -0.44 17.63
CA SER A 268 -3.21 0.39 16.58
C SER A 268 -3.36 1.89 16.89
N PRO A 269 -2.27 2.69 16.85
CA PRO A 269 -2.29 4.12 17.15
C PRO A 269 -2.79 4.95 15.94
N THR A 270 -3.96 4.61 15.41
CA THR A 270 -4.62 5.33 14.31
C THR A 270 -5.74 6.22 14.84
N GLY A 271 -6.37 7.01 13.96
CA GLY A 271 -7.58 7.78 14.29
C GLY A 271 -8.76 6.92 14.79
N LEU A 272 -8.73 5.61 14.55
CA LEU A 272 -9.75 4.67 15.03
C LEU A 272 -9.54 4.23 16.49
N GLN A 273 -8.37 4.49 17.11
CA GLN A 273 -8.05 3.96 18.43
C GLN A 273 -9.11 4.32 19.48
N ALA A 274 -9.53 5.59 19.54
CA ALA A 274 -10.48 6.06 20.54
C ALA A 274 -11.87 5.42 20.37
N VAL A 275 -12.37 5.36 19.13
CA VAL A 275 -13.67 4.73 18.85
C VAL A 275 -13.62 3.22 19.09
N CYS A 276 -12.53 2.55 18.74
CA CYS A 276 -12.35 1.14 19.01
C CYS A 276 -12.32 0.83 20.52
N LYS A 277 -11.66 1.68 21.34
CA LYS A 277 -11.71 1.54 22.80
C LYS A 277 -13.14 1.68 23.34
N GLN A 278 -13.86 2.71 22.90
CA GLN A 278 -15.24 2.95 23.32
C GLN A 278 -16.15 1.77 22.96
N GLN A 279 -16.10 1.33 21.70
CA GLN A 279 -16.92 0.22 21.20
C GLN A 279 -16.58 -1.13 21.86
N ALA A 280 -15.30 -1.36 22.20
CA ALA A 280 -14.89 -2.53 22.97
C ALA A 280 -15.57 -2.57 24.34
N GLU A 281 -15.58 -1.44 25.07
CA GLU A 281 -16.21 -1.35 26.39
C GLU A 281 -17.73 -1.52 26.31
N ASP A 282 -18.38 -0.92 25.31
CA ASP A 282 -19.82 -1.05 25.14
C ASP A 282 -20.21 -2.48 24.75
N ALA A 283 -19.46 -3.13 23.86
CA ALA A 283 -19.64 -4.55 23.55
C ALA A 283 -19.46 -5.45 24.78
N LYS A 284 -18.47 -5.19 25.66
CA LYS A 284 -18.29 -5.94 26.92
C LYS A 284 -19.51 -5.80 27.86
N LYS A 285 -20.07 -4.60 27.99
CA LYS A 285 -21.28 -4.37 28.80
C LYS A 285 -22.47 -5.18 28.29
N HIS A 286 -22.72 -5.17 26.98
CA HIS A 286 -23.80 -5.95 26.39
C HIS A 286 -23.57 -7.47 26.51
N ALA A 287 -22.33 -7.92 26.35
CA ALA A 287 -21.98 -9.33 26.55
C ALA A 287 -22.27 -9.79 27.99
N ALA A 288 -22.03 -8.93 28.99
CA ALA A 288 -22.32 -9.23 30.40
C ALA A 288 -23.82 -9.27 30.71
N GLN A 289 -24.63 -8.45 30.02
CA GLN A 289 -26.09 -8.40 30.18
C GLN A 289 -26.83 -9.54 29.47
N SER A 290 -26.17 -10.20 28.52
CA SER A 290 -26.74 -11.28 27.71
C SER A 290 -26.44 -12.69 28.25
N LYS A 291 -25.78 -12.78 29.41
CA LYS A 291 -25.49 -14.01 30.14
C LYS A 291 -26.55 -14.25 31.22
#